data_AF-A0AAU3PYR3-F1
#
_entry.id   AF-A0AAU3PYR3-F1
#
_cell.length_a   1.000
_cell.length_b   1.000
_cell.length_c   1.000
_cell.angle_alpha   90.00
_cell.angle_beta   90.00
_cell.angle_gamma   90.00
#
_symmetry.space_group_name_H-M   'P 1'
#
loop_
_entity.id
_entity.type
_entity.pdbx_description
1 polymer ?
#
loop_
_entity_poly.entity_id
_entity_poly.type
_entity_poly.pdbx_seq_one_letter_code
_entity_poly.pdbx_strand_id
1 'polypeptide(L)'
;MTAPDPLFLRAGSAPDPALADMVTAVLPEARAEALRRRAQVQHEDEESGYDGRDLELVLHAIATVADETALPATDLARLGAVLSIPAVSQCLPATATGAHAHEAEKLWTLLTRVLTGTHRANPAVLLCYSAFLRGDTALTQTSLSIALEADPGHVTARLLEAVYEGVLPPTTLPRIARLAAAAATDVGVTID
;
A
#
# COMPACT_ATOMS: atom_id res chain seq x y z
N MET A 1 -4.30 -34.19 -11.04
CA MET A 1 -3.72 -32.86 -11.30
C MET A 1 -4.69 -31.87 -10.71
N THR A 2 -4.57 -31.65 -9.40
CA THR A 2 -5.51 -30.87 -8.60
C THR A 2 -5.31 -29.40 -8.96
N ALA A 3 -6.38 -28.70 -9.35
CA ALA A 3 -6.34 -27.25 -9.53
C ALA A 3 -5.79 -26.60 -8.24
N PRO A 4 -4.96 -25.55 -8.32
CA PRO A 4 -4.53 -24.86 -7.11
C PRO A 4 -5.77 -24.33 -6.39
N ASP A 5 -5.87 -24.62 -5.09
CA ASP A 5 -6.86 -24.01 -4.21
C ASP A 5 -6.86 -22.49 -4.43
N PRO A 6 -8.02 -21.83 -4.54
CA PRO A 6 -8.07 -20.38 -4.49
C PRO A 6 -7.43 -19.98 -3.16
N LEU A 7 -6.31 -19.25 -3.22
CA LEU A 7 -5.55 -18.82 -2.05
C LEU A 7 -6.46 -17.97 -1.15
N PHE A 8 -7.17 -18.63 -0.24
CA PHE A 8 -8.01 -17.99 0.74
C PHE A 8 -7.14 -17.05 1.55
N LEU A 9 -7.56 -15.79 1.58
CA LEU A 9 -7.05 -14.73 2.42
C LEU A 9 -7.16 -15.17 3.90
N ARG A 10 -6.23 -16.00 4.38
CA ARG A 10 -6.19 -16.37 5.80
C ARG A 10 -5.95 -15.09 6.59
N ALA A 11 -6.91 -14.76 7.46
CA ALA A 11 -6.86 -13.63 8.38
C ALA A 11 -5.61 -13.73 9.26
N GLY A 12 -4.57 -13.02 8.86
CA GLY A 12 -3.29 -12.95 9.54
C GLY A 12 -2.23 -12.33 8.65
N SER A 13 -1.35 -11.51 9.22
CA SER A 13 -0.20 -10.90 8.53
C SER A 13 0.96 -11.88 8.26
N ALA A 14 0.75 -13.17 8.50
CA ALA A 14 1.76 -14.22 8.33
C ALA A 14 2.12 -14.40 6.85
N PRO A 15 3.41 -14.45 6.47
CA PRO A 15 3.84 -14.57 5.08
C PRO A 15 3.24 -15.77 4.36
N ASP A 16 2.91 -15.62 3.07
CA ASP A 16 2.66 -16.74 2.16
C ASP A 16 3.93 -16.94 1.31
N PRO A 17 4.79 -17.93 1.63
CA PRO A 17 6.11 -18.03 1.01
C PRO A 17 6.02 -18.35 -0.48
N ALA A 18 5.06 -19.17 -0.92
CA ALA A 18 4.93 -19.53 -2.33
C ALA A 18 4.51 -18.33 -3.19
N LEU A 19 3.54 -17.55 -2.71
CA LEU A 19 3.14 -16.32 -3.40
C LEU A 19 4.22 -15.24 -3.31
N ALA A 20 4.89 -15.10 -2.17
CA ALA A 20 6.00 -14.17 -2.00
C ALA A 20 7.17 -14.45 -2.96
N ASP A 21 7.52 -15.73 -3.18
CA ASP A 21 8.55 -16.13 -4.14
C ASP A 21 8.16 -15.76 -5.58
N MET A 22 6.91 -16.01 -5.97
CA MET A 22 6.39 -15.63 -7.29
C MET A 22 6.42 -14.10 -7.49
N VAL A 23 5.97 -13.33 -6.51
CA VAL A 23 5.99 -11.86 -6.56
C VAL A 23 7.42 -11.34 -6.63
N THR A 24 8.31 -11.87 -5.78
CA THR A 24 9.73 -11.48 -5.75
C THR A 24 10.41 -11.74 -7.09
N ALA A 25 10.08 -12.82 -7.78
CA ALA A 25 10.65 -13.15 -9.08
C ALA A 25 10.31 -12.13 -10.18
N VAL A 26 9.11 -11.52 -10.15
CA VAL A 26 8.64 -10.59 -11.19
C VAL A 26 8.71 -9.10 -10.79
N LEU A 27 8.96 -8.80 -9.52
CA LEU A 27 9.06 -7.44 -9.00
C LEU A 27 10.13 -6.57 -9.67
N PRO A 28 11.36 -7.06 -9.96
CA PRO A 28 12.37 -6.24 -10.63
C PRO A 28 11.91 -5.70 -11.99
N GLU A 29 11.25 -6.53 -12.80
CA GLU A 29 10.74 -6.11 -14.11
C GLU A 29 9.59 -5.10 -13.97
N ALA A 30 8.65 -5.35 -13.03
CA ALA A 30 7.57 -4.40 -12.75
C ALA A 30 8.11 -3.03 -12.32
N ARG A 31 9.19 -2.99 -11.53
CA ARG A 31 9.88 -1.75 -11.15
C ARG A 31 10.59 -1.08 -12.31
N ALA A 32 11.32 -1.85 -13.12
CA ALA A 32 11.99 -1.33 -14.30
C ALA A 32 10.99 -0.72 -15.29
N GLU A 33 9.81 -1.32 -15.44
CA GLU A 33 8.72 -0.78 -16.25
C GLU A 33 8.13 0.51 -15.66
N ALA A 34 7.85 0.56 -14.35
CA ALA A 34 7.37 1.78 -13.69
C ALA A 34 8.37 2.94 -13.84
N LEU A 35 9.67 2.68 -13.67
CA LEU A 35 10.73 3.67 -13.86
C LEU A 35 10.87 4.11 -15.32
N ARG A 36 10.80 3.17 -16.28
CA ARG A 36 10.85 3.50 -17.73
C ARG A 36 9.73 4.43 -18.13
N ARG A 37 8.50 4.20 -17.65
CA ARG A 37 7.36 5.07 -17.92
C ARG A 37 7.57 6.47 -17.40
N ARG A 38 8.13 6.61 -16.19
CA ARG A 38 8.43 7.91 -15.59
C ARG A 38 9.57 8.64 -16.28
N ALA A 39 10.60 7.91 -16.72
CA ALA A 39 11.71 8.50 -17.46
C ALA A 39 11.29 9.06 -18.84
N GLN A 40 10.11 8.69 -19.35
CA GLN A 40 9.56 9.20 -20.61
C GLN A 40 8.77 10.52 -20.44
N VAL A 41 8.55 10.97 -19.21
CA VAL A 41 7.85 12.22 -18.90
C VAL A 41 8.73 13.41 -19.26
N GLN A 42 8.22 14.32 -20.09
CA GLN A 42 8.95 15.55 -20.46
C GLN A 42 8.38 16.81 -19.81
N HIS A 43 7.15 16.76 -19.28
CA HIS A 43 6.45 17.90 -18.66
C HIS A 43 5.73 17.52 -17.37
N GLU A 44 5.60 18.49 -16.45
CA GLU A 44 4.92 18.33 -15.14
C GLU A 44 3.45 17.87 -15.28
N ASP A 45 2.71 18.41 -16.27
CA ASP A 45 1.30 18.01 -16.53
C ASP A 45 1.18 16.53 -16.95
N GLU A 46 2.20 15.99 -17.62
CA GLU A 46 2.24 14.56 -17.96
C GLU A 46 2.52 13.71 -16.71
N GLU A 47 3.37 14.20 -15.78
CA GLU A 47 3.71 13.53 -14.53
C GLU A 47 2.48 13.28 -13.65
N SER A 48 1.65 14.32 -13.42
CA SER A 48 0.40 14.17 -12.67
C SER A 48 -0.56 13.18 -13.33
N GLY A 49 -0.59 13.13 -14.66
CA GLY A 49 -1.37 12.13 -15.40
C GLY A 49 -0.88 10.69 -15.22
N TYR A 50 0.41 10.46 -14.95
CA TYR A 50 0.92 9.12 -14.61
C TYR A 50 0.63 8.75 -13.17
N ASP A 51 0.81 9.68 -12.22
CA ASP A 51 0.48 9.46 -10.81
C ASP A 51 -1.01 9.15 -10.64
N GLY A 52 -1.89 9.84 -11.36
CA GLY A 52 -3.32 9.55 -11.40
C GLY A 52 -3.62 8.13 -11.88
N ARG A 53 -3.02 7.68 -12.98
CA ARG A 53 -3.20 6.30 -13.50
C ARG A 53 -2.66 5.23 -12.55
N ASP A 54 -1.51 5.50 -11.93
CA ASP A 54 -0.91 4.60 -10.94
C ASP A 54 -1.80 4.50 -9.70
N LEU A 55 -2.38 5.62 -9.26
CA LEU A 55 -3.33 5.65 -8.16
C LEU A 55 -4.65 4.93 -8.51
N GLU A 56 -5.21 5.16 -9.70
CA GLU A 56 -6.38 4.44 -10.21
C GLU A 56 -6.16 2.93 -10.26
N LEU A 57 -4.96 2.47 -10.62
CA LEU A 57 -4.61 1.05 -10.57
C LEU A 57 -4.71 0.49 -9.14
N VAL A 58 -4.27 1.25 -8.15
CA VAL A 58 -4.36 0.82 -6.74
C VAL A 58 -5.82 0.77 -6.29
N LEU A 59 -6.62 1.79 -6.64
CA LEU A 59 -8.05 1.81 -6.30
C LEU A 59 -8.83 0.68 -7.00
N HIS A 60 -8.48 0.37 -8.25
CA HIS A 60 -9.04 -0.79 -8.96
C HIS A 60 -8.69 -2.10 -8.24
N ALA A 61 -7.46 -2.26 -7.75
CA ALA A 61 -7.08 -3.44 -6.98
C ALA A 61 -7.85 -3.55 -5.65
N ILE A 62 -8.14 -2.43 -4.99
CA ILE A 62 -9.02 -2.40 -3.80
C ILE A 62 -10.42 -2.91 -4.16
N ALA A 63 -10.99 -2.45 -5.28
CA ALA A 63 -12.28 -2.94 -5.77
C ALA A 63 -12.25 -4.44 -6.11
N THR A 64 -11.19 -4.94 -6.75
CA THR A 64 -11.02 -6.38 -7.06
C THR A 64 -10.97 -7.24 -5.80
N VAL A 65 -10.36 -6.74 -4.72
CA VAL A 65 -10.36 -7.42 -3.41
C VAL A 65 -11.77 -7.42 -2.79
N ALA A 66 -12.58 -6.40 -3.04
CA ALA A 66 -13.99 -6.35 -2.62
C ALA A 66 -14.80 -7.49 -3.25
N ASP A 67 -14.52 -7.78 -4.52
CA ASP A 67 -15.16 -8.86 -5.29
C ASP A 67 -14.58 -10.25 -4.99
N GLU A 68 -13.76 -10.38 -3.93
CA GLU A 68 -13.06 -11.61 -3.51
C GLU A 68 -12.24 -12.28 -4.64
N THR A 69 -11.83 -11.48 -5.64
CA THR A 69 -11.10 -11.98 -6.80
C THR A 69 -9.60 -12.01 -6.50
N ALA A 70 -8.96 -13.13 -6.84
CA ALA A 70 -7.53 -13.30 -6.63
C ALA A 70 -6.71 -12.38 -7.56
N LEU A 71 -5.74 -11.66 -6.98
CA LEU A 71 -4.77 -10.87 -7.72
C LEU A 71 -3.57 -11.76 -8.12
N PRO A 72 -3.19 -11.81 -9.41
CA PRO A 72 -2.03 -12.57 -9.84
C PRO A 72 -0.72 -11.93 -9.33
N ALA A 73 0.35 -12.73 -9.26
CA ALA A 73 1.66 -12.27 -8.76
C ALA A 73 2.22 -11.07 -9.54
N THR A 74 1.94 -10.98 -10.84
CA THR A 74 2.32 -9.84 -11.69
C THR A 74 1.65 -8.54 -11.25
N ASP A 75 0.39 -8.61 -10.83
CA ASP A 75 -0.37 -7.42 -10.40
C ASP A 75 0.08 -7.00 -9.01
N LEU A 76 0.33 -7.95 -8.11
CA LEU A 76 0.90 -7.68 -6.78
C LEU A 76 2.28 -7.04 -6.87
N ALA A 77 3.13 -7.50 -7.80
CA ALA A 77 4.43 -6.90 -8.07
C ALA A 77 4.30 -5.48 -8.66
N ARG A 78 3.36 -5.27 -9.57
CA ARG A 78 3.08 -3.93 -10.13
C ARG A 78 2.58 -2.97 -9.05
N LEU A 79 1.69 -3.42 -8.17
CA LEU A 79 1.24 -2.67 -7.00
C LEU A 79 2.43 -2.33 -6.09
N GLY A 80 3.31 -3.28 -5.77
CA GLY A 80 4.52 -3.03 -4.98
C GLY A 80 5.47 -2.00 -5.60
N ALA A 81 5.61 -2.02 -6.94
CA ALA A 81 6.38 -1.02 -7.67
C ALA A 81 5.72 0.37 -7.57
N VAL A 82 4.40 0.44 -7.77
CA VAL A 82 3.63 1.69 -7.71
C VAL A 82 3.61 2.30 -6.31
N LEU A 83 3.43 1.49 -5.27
CA LEU A 83 3.48 1.93 -3.87
C LEU A 83 4.85 2.47 -3.46
N SER A 84 5.91 2.15 -4.19
CA SER A 84 7.25 2.69 -3.94
C SER A 84 7.42 4.13 -4.47
N ILE A 85 6.43 4.67 -5.18
CA ILE A 85 6.42 6.02 -5.71
C ILE A 85 5.81 6.95 -4.65
N PRO A 86 6.55 7.97 -4.17
CA PRO A 86 6.06 8.86 -3.11
C PRO A 86 4.75 9.58 -3.45
N ALA A 87 4.60 10.04 -4.70
CA ALA A 87 3.41 10.75 -5.15
C ALA A 87 2.14 9.90 -5.07
N VAL A 88 2.26 8.58 -5.25
CA VAL A 88 1.15 7.63 -5.11
C VAL A 88 0.95 7.25 -3.65
N SER A 89 2.03 6.86 -2.95
CA SER A 89 1.91 6.34 -1.58
C SER A 89 1.41 7.38 -0.57
N GLN A 90 1.70 8.66 -0.79
CA GLN A 90 1.19 9.74 0.06
C GLN A 90 -0.33 9.95 -0.05
N CYS A 91 -0.97 9.50 -1.14
CA CYS A 91 -2.41 9.62 -1.36
C CYS A 91 -3.20 8.48 -0.68
N LEU A 92 -2.57 7.32 -0.48
CA LEU A 92 -3.24 6.11 -0.01
C LEU A 92 -3.71 6.12 1.45
N PRO A 93 -3.20 6.93 2.40
CA PRO A 93 -3.82 7.08 3.72
C PRO A 93 -5.29 7.52 3.68
N ALA A 94 -5.73 8.16 2.59
CA ALA A 94 -7.13 8.55 2.40
C ALA A 94 -8.08 7.35 2.34
N THR A 95 -7.61 6.17 1.89
CA THR A 95 -8.46 4.98 1.73
C THR A 95 -8.92 4.41 3.07
N ALA A 96 -8.34 4.82 4.20
CA ALA A 96 -8.63 4.26 5.52
C ALA A 96 -9.92 4.79 6.17
N THR A 97 -10.57 5.81 5.60
CA THR A 97 -11.79 6.43 6.15
C THR A 97 -13.02 6.33 5.24
N GLY A 98 -12.87 5.69 4.07
CA GLY A 98 -13.88 5.62 3.02
C GLY A 98 -14.75 4.37 3.04
N ALA A 99 -15.66 4.26 2.05
CA ALA A 99 -16.58 3.13 1.91
C ALA A 99 -15.86 1.79 1.69
N HIS A 100 -14.66 1.85 1.10
CA HIS A 100 -13.81 0.69 0.79
C HIS A 100 -12.64 0.51 1.78
N ALA A 101 -12.73 1.10 2.98
CA ALA A 101 -11.63 1.05 3.95
C ALA A 101 -11.24 -0.37 4.39
N HIS A 102 -12.22 -1.27 4.46
CA HIS A 102 -11.97 -2.66 4.84
C HIS A 102 -11.24 -3.42 3.73
N GLU A 103 -11.61 -3.18 2.48
CA GLU A 103 -11.02 -3.76 1.27
C GLU A 103 -9.58 -3.24 1.07
N ALA A 104 -9.36 -1.96 1.35
CA ALA A 104 -8.03 -1.37 1.39
C ALA A 104 -7.16 -2.05 2.45
N GLU A 105 -7.67 -2.22 3.68
CA GLU A 105 -6.95 -2.95 4.75
C GLU A 105 -6.59 -4.39 4.34
N LYS A 106 -7.51 -5.09 3.66
CA LYS A 106 -7.25 -6.43 3.09
C LYS A 106 -6.13 -6.41 2.05
N LEU A 107 -6.13 -5.44 1.14
CA LEU A 107 -5.07 -5.29 0.14
C LEU A 107 -3.71 -4.99 0.79
N TRP A 108 -3.66 -4.08 1.77
CA TRP A 108 -2.43 -3.78 2.52
C TRP A 108 -1.91 -4.99 3.28
N THR A 109 -2.81 -5.78 3.87
CA THR A 109 -2.48 -7.05 4.51
C THR A 109 -1.85 -8.02 3.53
N LEU A 110 -2.46 -8.21 2.35
CA LEU A 110 -1.94 -9.09 1.31
C LEU A 110 -0.55 -8.63 0.83
N LEU A 111 -0.41 -7.36 0.46
CA LEU A 111 0.87 -6.80 -0.02
C LEU A 111 1.97 -6.89 1.04
N THR A 112 1.65 -6.65 2.31
CA THR A 112 2.59 -6.80 3.44
C THR A 112 3.06 -8.25 3.61
N ARG A 113 2.28 -9.24 3.19
CA ARG A 113 2.65 -10.66 3.30
C ARG A 113 3.53 -11.16 2.17
N VAL A 114 3.37 -10.58 0.97
CA VAL A 114 3.99 -11.09 -0.27
C VAL A 114 5.18 -10.27 -0.74
N LEU A 115 5.27 -9.00 -0.34
CA LEU A 115 6.41 -8.14 -0.68
C LEU A 115 7.56 -8.34 0.32
N THR A 116 8.78 -8.23 -0.21
CA THR A 116 10.03 -8.49 0.52
C THR A 116 10.96 -7.27 0.47
N GLY A 117 11.95 -7.23 1.37
CA GLY A 117 12.87 -6.10 1.49
C GLY A 117 12.15 -4.78 1.78
N THR A 118 12.67 -3.68 1.26
CA THR A 118 12.12 -2.33 1.48
C THR A 118 10.73 -2.14 0.85
N HIS A 119 10.32 -2.97 -0.11
CA HIS A 119 8.99 -2.92 -0.73
C HIS A 119 7.85 -3.25 0.23
N ARG A 120 8.18 -3.94 1.32
CA ARG A 120 7.22 -4.28 2.36
C ARG A 120 6.85 -3.08 3.25
N ALA A 121 7.67 -2.02 3.26
CA ALA A 121 7.49 -0.91 4.18
C ALA A 121 6.21 -0.10 3.90
N ASN A 122 5.99 0.34 2.67
CA ASN A 122 4.81 1.12 2.28
C ASN A 122 3.46 0.43 2.59
N PRO A 123 3.21 -0.83 2.18
CA PRO A 123 1.95 -1.49 2.53
C PRO A 123 1.82 -1.74 4.03
N ALA A 124 2.92 -2.00 4.75
CA ALA A 124 2.88 -2.16 6.20
C ALA A 124 2.54 -0.85 6.94
N VAL A 125 3.01 0.28 6.44
CA VAL A 125 2.62 1.63 6.92
C VAL A 125 1.13 1.87 6.70
N LEU A 126 0.60 1.57 5.51
CA LEU A 126 -0.81 1.74 5.20
C LEU A 126 -1.70 0.82 6.06
N LEU A 127 -1.25 -0.41 6.31
CA LEU A 127 -1.90 -1.35 7.22
C LEU A 127 -1.89 -0.84 8.66
N CYS A 128 -0.74 -0.34 9.14
CA CYS A 128 -0.60 0.26 10.46
C CYS A 128 -1.55 1.44 10.64
N TYR A 129 -1.63 2.31 9.63
CA TYR A 129 -2.51 3.48 9.63
C TYR A 129 -4.00 3.08 9.68
N SER A 130 -4.40 2.10 8.87
CA SER A 130 -5.77 1.57 8.85
C SER A 130 -6.16 0.96 10.21
N ALA A 131 -5.29 0.12 10.75
CA ALA A 131 -5.47 -0.51 12.06
C ALA A 131 -5.57 0.52 13.19
N PHE A 132 -4.73 1.57 13.15
CA PHE A 132 -4.74 2.62 14.15
C PHE A 132 -6.09 3.36 14.17
N LEU A 133 -6.59 3.78 13.00
CA LEU A 133 -7.86 4.50 12.90
C LEU A 133 -9.05 3.63 13.33
N ARG A 134 -8.98 2.32 13.11
CA ARG A 134 -9.97 1.33 13.58
C ARG A 134 -9.86 0.99 15.07
N GLY A 135 -8.78 1.41 15.74
CA GLY A 135 -8.52 1.12 17.16
C GLY A 135 -7.93 -0.26 17.43
N ASP A 136 -7.38 -0.94 16.41
CA ASP A 136 -6.74 -2.25 16.53
C ASP A 136 -5.27 -2.11 16.91
N THR A 137 -5.00 -2.05 18.21
CA THR A 137 -3.66 -1.79 18.75
C THR A 137 -2.66 -2.90 18.42
N ALA A 138 -3.10 -4.17 18.40
CA ALA A 138 -2.24 -5.31 18.11
C ALA A 138 -1.77 -5.32 16.65
N LEU A 139 -2.70 -5.10 15.71
CA LEU A 139 -2.36 -5.00 14.30
C LEU A 139 -1.54 -3.73 14.00
N THR A 140 -1.84 -2.62 14.67
CA THR A 140 -1.05 -1.39 14.60
C THR A 140 0.41 -1.66 14.95
N GLN A 141 0.67 -2.21 16.14
CA GLN A 141 2.03 -2.46 16.63
C GLN A 141 2.78 -3.45 15.72
N THR A 142 2.12 -4.53 15.31
CA THR A 142 2.73 -5.55 14.44
C THR A 142 3.08 -4.97 13.08
N SER A 143 2.18 -4.19 12.48
CA SER A 143 2.39 -3.58 11.16
C SER A 143 3.48 -2.50 11.22
N LEU A 144 3.53 -1.72 12.30
CA LEU A 144 4.61 -0.76 12.54
C LEU A 144 5.98 -1.45 12.64
N SER A 145 6.07 -2.55 13.40
CA SER A 145 7.32 -3.35 13.50
C SER A 145 7.76 -3.83 12.11
N ILE A 146 6.83 -4.40 11.34
CA ILE A 146 7.12 -4.88 9.97
C ILE A 146 7.62 -3.73 9.09
N ALA A 147 7.00 -2.55 9.15
CA ALA A 147 7.41 -1.40 8.35
C ALA A 147 8.84 -0.96 8.68
N LEU A 148 9.16 -0.84 9.98
CA LEU A 148 10.47 -0.39 10.46
C LEU A 148 11.57 -1.45 10.27
N GLU A 149 11.23 -2.73 10.35
CA GLU A 149 12.14 -3.83 10.01
C GLU A 149 12.46 -3.85 8.50
N ALA A 150 11.45 -3.60 7.66
CA ALA A 150 11.61 -3.56 6.21
C ALA A 150 12.44 -2.36 5.74
N ASP A 151 12.22 -1.18 6.35
CA ASP A 151 12.97 0.03 6.09
C ASP A 151 13.06 0.91 7.37
N PRO A 152 14.18 0.83 8.11
CA PRO A 152 14.37 1.64 9.32
C PRO A 152 14.38 3.15 9.07
N GLY A 153 14.62 3.60 7.82
CA GLY A 153 14.64 5.00 7.43
C GLY A 153 13.30 5.52 6.91
N HIS A 154 12.25 4.68 6.88
CA HIS A 154 10.98 5.03 6.26
C HIS A 154 10.28 6.18 6.99
N VAL A 155 10.22 7.35 6.36
CA VAL A 155 9.74 8.61 6.95
C VAL A 155 8.37 8.46 7.59
N THR A 156 7.40 7.89 6.88
CA THR A 156 6.03 7.71 7.39
C THR A 156 5.95 6.69 8.51
N ALA A 157 6.82 5.67 8.53
CA ALA A 157 6.83 4.67 9.60
C ALA A 157 7.35 5.30 10.89
N ARG A 158 8.39 6.14 10.81
CA ARG A 158 8.91 6.92 11.94
C ARG A 158 7.91 7.96 12.46
N LEU A 159 7.11 8.56 11.57
CA LEU A 159 6.02 9.43 11.98
C LEU A 159 4.96 8.66 12.78
N LEU A 160 4.58 7.47 12.32
CA LEU A 160 3.64 6.59 13.04
C LEU A 160 4.20 6.12 14.38
N GLU A 161 5.49 5.77 14.44
CA GLU A 161 6.20 5.44 15.67
C GLU A 161 6.15 6.58 16.67
N ALA A 162 6.43 7.83 16.25
CA ALA A 162 6.34 9.00 17.12
C ALA A 162 4.92 9.25 17.66
N VAL A 163 3.87 8.97 16.87
CA VAL A 163 2.47 9.02 17.36
C VAL A 163 2.22 7.89 18.36
N TYR A 164 2.68 6.68 18.07
CA TYR A 164 2.49 5.51 18.93
C TYR A 164 3.21 5.65 20.28
N GLU A 165 4.41 6.21 20.28
CA GLU A 165 5.20 6.52 21.48
C GLU A 165 4.68 7.73 22.27
N GLY A 166 3.67 8.44 21.74
CA GLY A 166 3.08 9.62 22.38
C GLY A 166 3.91 10.90 22.25
N VAL A 167 4.95 10.90 21.40
CA VAL A 167 5.72 12.11 21.05
C VAL A 167 4.87 13.09 20.25
N LEU A 168 3.97 12.57 19.41
CA LEU A 168 2.99 13.35 18.64
C LEU A 168 1.56 13.00 19.05
N PRO A 169 0.62 13.95 18.96
CA PRO A 169 -0.77 13.69 19.32
C PRO A 169 -1.43 12.71 18.35
N PRO A 170 -2.33 11.82 18.81
CA PRO A 170 -3.01 10.83 17.95
C PRO A 170 -3.90 11.47 16.88
N THR A 171 -4.34 12.72 17.11
CA THR A 171 -5.08 13.54 16.13
C THR A 171 -4.27 13.88 14.88
N THR A 172 -2.95 13.64 14.89
CA THR A 172 -2.06 13.78 13.72
C THR A 172 -2.50 12.86 12.59
N LEU A 173 -2.85 11.61 12.87
CA LEU A 173 -3.15 10.63 11.83
C LEU A 173 -4.41 10.99 11.05
N PRO A 174 -5.59 11.24 11.66
CA PRO A 174 -6.77 11.70 10.92
C PRO A 174 -6.53 12.96 10.05
N ARG A 175 -5.59 13.83 10.43
CA ARG A 175 -5.19 14.97 9.59
C ARG A 175 -4.43 14.52 8.34
N ILE A 176 -3.59 13.49 8.43
CA ILE A 176 -2.88 12.90 7.28
C ILE A 176 -3.88 12.34 6.27
N ALA A 177 -4.91 11.59 6.67
CA ALA A 177 -5.94 11.09 5.73
C ALA A 177 -6.57 12.23 4.91
N ARG A 178 -6.89 13.35 5.55
CA ARG A 178 -7.47 14.51 4.85
C ARG A 178 -6.49 15.15 3.87
N LEU A 179 -5.21 15.26 4.23
CA LEU A 179 -4.19 15.77 3.32
C LEU A 179 -3.92 14.81 2.16
N ALA A 180 -3.97 13.50 2.41
CA ALA A 180 -3.83 12.46 1.40
C ALA A 180 -4.97 12.53 0.37
N ALA A 181 -6.21 12.80 0.81
CA ALA A 181 -7.35 12.98 -0.11
C ALA A 181 -7.20 14.23 -0.99
N ALA A 182 -6.65 15.32 -0.44
CA ALA A 182 -6.33 16.51 -1.22
C ALA A 182 -5.21 16.21 -2.25
N ALA A 183 -4.15 15.51 -1.85
CA ALA A 183 -3.07 15.11 -2.74
C ALA A 183 -3.56 14.20 -3.89
N ALA A 184 -4.51 13.30 -3.62
CA ALA A 184 -5.15 12.50 -4.66
C ALA A 184 -5.87 13.39 -5.68
N THR A 185 -6.58 14.42 -5.19
CA THR A 185 -7.32 15.36 -6.05
C THR A 185 -6.37 16.16 -6.94
N ASP A 186 -5.20 16.53 -6.44
CA ASP A 186 -4.17 17.25 -7.20
C ASP A 186 -3.62 16.43 -8.38
N VAL A 187 -3.64 15.09 -8.28
CA VAL A 187 -3.28 14.17 -9.39
C VAL A 187 -4.50 13.70 -10.19
N GLY A 188 -5.66 14.33 -10.01
CA GLY A 188 -6.87 14.09 -10.79
C GLY A 188 -7.71 12.89 -10.33
N VAL A 189 -7.47 12.35 -9.13
CA VAL A 189 -8.19 11.18 -8.60
C VAL A 189 -8.93 11.53 -7.31
N THR A 190 -10.17 11.09 -7.19
CA THR A 190 -10.94 11.26 -5.94
C THR A 190 -10.91 9.97 -5.14
N ILE A 191 -10.61 10.06 -3.85
CA ILE A 191 -10.72 8.95 -2.88
C ILE A 191 -11.76 9.35 -1.84
N ASP A 192 -12.84 8.58 -1.77
CA ASP A 192 -14.03 8.81 -0.94
C ASP A 192 -14.15 7.81 0.23
#